data_AF-A0A1I8HWJ9-F1
#
_entry.id   AF-A0A1I8HWJ9-F1
#
_cell.length_a   1.000
_cell.length_b   1.000
_cell.length_c   1.000
_cell.angle_alpha   90.00
_cell.angle_beta   90.00
_cell.angle_gamma   90.00
#
_symmetry.space_group_name_H-M   'P 1'
#
loop_
_entity.id
_entity.type
_entity.pdbx_description
1 polymer ?
#
loop_
_entity_poly.entity_id
_entity_poly.type
_entity_poly.pdbx_seq_one_letter_code
_entity_poly.pdbx_strand_id
1 'polypeptide(L)'
;LAADKELVHIIACDFISRKFQKRKPLPGEELDQRCQEIERSLQEIMIKLQAALAKIRIKLGVSSISQMLSTECNRTEQMASKIPVYAWVNQLKMQQFEVLDKLQRQGLQFVRKNKNLEMKEFGLCRQCPDLIIFASGLREMVERMQLVADNVLIVQDKTTSLAVHSLVKNVFDDEEVLIVNPSSVWTAIHVENLLKMRNYKSPVVKVFKKCTPDQLEEVQQALLSSGSDSE
;
A
#
# COMPACT_ATOMS: atom_id res chain seq x y z
N LEU A 1 -4.94 19.91 23.89
CA LEU A 1 -6.35 20.05 23.44
C LEU A 1 -6.64 19.35 22.11
N ALA A 2 -6.00 19.69 20.98
CA ALA A 2 -6.19 18.95 19.72
C ALA A 2 -5.59 17.52 19.76
N ALA A 3 -4.31 17.42 20.18
CA ALA A 3 -3.61 16.15 20.37
C ALA A 3 -4.34 15.16 21.30
N ASP A 4 -4.96 15.67 22.37
CA ASP A 4 -5.69 14.84 23.34
C ASP A 4 -6.99 14.29 22.74
N LYS A 5 -7.63 15.04 21.84
CA LYS A 5 -8.83 14.58 21.13
C LYS A 5 -8.50 13.45 20.15
N GLU A 6 -7.41 13.57 19.42
CA GLU A 6 -6.93 12.50 18.52
C GLU A 6 -6.60 11.23 19.32
N LEU A 7 -5.90 11.39 20.44
CA LEU A 7 -5.55 10.28 21.32
C LEU A 7 -6.77 9.56 21.89
N VAL A 8 -7.81 10.30 22.30
CA VAL A 8 -9.09 9.72 22.74
C VAL A 8 -9.74 8.89 21.64
N HIS A 9 -9.74 9.35 20.38
CA HIS A 9 -10.29 8.57 19.27
C HIS A 9 -9.50 7.29 19.02
N ILE A 10 -8.16 7.36 19.02
CA ILE A 10 -7.29 6.19 18.83
C ILE A 10 -7.56 5.15 19.92
N ILE A 11 -7.59 5.57 21.19
CA ILE A 11 -7.83 4.68 22.32
C ILE A 11 -9.25 4.10 22.28
N ALA A 12 -10.25 4.89 21.92
CA ALA A 12 -11.62 4.41 21.76
C ALA A 12 -11.76 3.37 20.62
N CYS A 13 -11.10 3.60 19.48
CA CYS A 13 -11.07 2.66 18.36
C CYS A 13 -10.38 1.34 18.73
N ASP A 14 -9.25 1.41 19.42
CA ASP A 14 -8.56 0.24 19.98
C ASP A 14 -9.47 -0.51 20.97
N PHE A 15 -10.16 0.23 21.86
CA PHE A 15 -11.13 -0.35 22.79
C PHE A 15 -12.25 -1.11 22.08
N ILE A 16 -12.87 -0.51 21.04
CA ILE A 16 -13.93 -1.16 20.26
C ILE A 16 -13.39 -2.44 19.59
N SER A 17 -12.20 -2.37 18.99
CA SER A 17 -11.55 -3.49 18.31
C SER A 17 -11.26 -4.66 19.25
N ARG A 18 -10.89 -4.36 20.51
CA ARG A 18 -10.66 -5.35 21.57
C ARG A 18 -11.91 -5.72 22.36
N LYS A 19 -13.11 -5.44 21.82
CA LYS A 19 -14.41 -5.69 22.46
C LYS A 19 -14.48 -5.12 23.89
N PHE A 20 -13.94 -3.92 24.06
CA PHE A 20 -13.91 -3.15 25.30
C PHE A 20 -13.17 -3.84 26.47
N GLN A 21 -12.24 -4.75 26.17
CA GLN A 21 -11.37 -5.32 27.20
C GLN A 21 -10.23 -4.35 27.56
N LYS A 22 -9.66 -4.48 28.76
CA LYS A 22 -8.48 -3.68 29.16
C LYS A 22 -7.23 -4.14 28.41
N ARG A 23 -6.37 -3.21 28.01
CA ARG A 23 -5.11 -3.57 27.34
C ARG A 23 -4.18 -4.31 28.30
N LYS A 24 -3.52 -5.35 27.81
CA LYS A 24 -2.42 -6.00 28.52
C LYS A 24 -1.11 -5.53 27.88
N PRO A 25 -0.20 -4.89 28.63
CA PRO A 25 1.08 -4.46 28.09
C PRO A 25 1.91 -5.68 27.67
N LEU A 26 2.70 -5.51 26.61
CA LEU A 26 3.68 -6.51 26.18
C LEU A 26 4.87 -6.54 27.15
N PRO A 27 5.65 -7.64 27.21
CA PRO A 27 6.85 -7.69 28.03
C PRO A 27 7.84 -6.57 27.66
N GLY A 28 8.23 -5.75 28.65
CA GLY A 28 9.14 -4.61 28.45
C GLY A 28 8.49 -3.35 27.88
N GLU A 29 7.17 -3.33 27.71
CA GLU A 29 6.44 -2.16 27.24
C GLU A 29 6.12 -1.19 28.39
N GLU A 30 6.61 0.04 28.27
CA GLU A 30 6.13 1.16 29.09
C GLU A 30 4.93 1.82 28.43
N LEU A 31 3.79 1.79 29.13
CA LEU A 31 2.56 2.43 28.66
C LEU A 31 2.62 3.93 28.94
N ASP A 32 2.43 4.75 27.91
CA ASP A 32 2.33 6.20 28.05
C ASP A 32 1.24 6.59 29.07
N GLN A 33 1.58 7.49 29.99
CA GLN A 33 0.72 7.85 31.11
C GLN A 33 -0.60 8.48 30.64
N ARG A 34 -0.58 9.31 29.58
CA ARG A 34 -1.79 9.95 29.05
C ARG A 34 -2.73 8.91 28.45
N CYS A 35 -2.17 7.91 27.76
CA CYS A 35 -2.94 6.78 27.25
C CYS A 35 -3.65 6.02 28.39
N GLN A 36 -2.94 5.76 29.50
CA GLN A 36 -3.51 5.08 30.65
C GLN A 36 -4.61 5.90 31.34
N GLU A 37 -4.44 7.21 31.46
CA GLU A 37 -5.44 8.13 32.03
C GLU A 37 -6.71 8.15 31.18
N ILE A 38 -6.56 8.28 29.85
CA ILE A 38 -7.69 8.24 28.91
C ILE A 38 -8.38 6.87 28.95
N GLU A 39 -7.62 5.76 28.96
CA GLU A 39 -8.18 4.41 29.04
C GLU A 39 -8.99 4.22 30.33
N ARG A 40 -8.51 4.75 31.47
CA ARG A 40 -9.21 4.72 32.76
C ARG A 40 -10.51 5.52 32.71
N SER A 41 -10.46 6.75 32.20
CA SER A 41 -11.66 7.58 32.06
C SER A 41 -12.69 6.97 31.11
N LEU A 42 -12.25 6.34 30.01
CA LEU A 42 -13.14 5.61 29.10
C LEU A 42 -13.78 4.39 29.77
N GLN A 43 -13.03 3.68 30.63
CA GLN A 43 -13.57 2.55 31.41
C GLN A 43 -14.67 2.99 32.38
N GLU A 44 -14.52 4.14 33.05
CA GLU A 44 -15.52 4.67 33.98
C GLU A 44 -16.86 4.97 33.29
N ILE A 45 -16.83 5.41 32.03
CA ILE A 45 -18.05 5.70 31.25
C ILE A 45 -18.47 4.55 30.33
N MET A 46 -17.75 3.43 30.33
CA MET A 46 -17.88 2.37 29.34
C MET A 46 -19.30 1.80 29.24
N ILE A 47 -19.96 1.58 30.38
CA ILE A 47 -21.34 1.08 30.42
C ILE A 47 -22.28 2.07 29.71
N LYS A 48 -22.13 3.38 29.98
CA LYS A 48 -22.93 4.42 29.34
C LYS A 48 -22.64 4.49 27.84
N LEU A 49 -21.37 4.37 27.45
CA LEU A 49 -20.94 4.38 26.06
C LEU A 49 -21.52 3.17 25.29
N GLN A 50 -21.41 1.96 25.83
CA GLN A 50 -21.97 0.76 25.24
C GLN A 50 -23.49 0.83 25.13
N ALA A 51 -24.18 1.34 26.16
CA ALA A 51 -25.62 1.54 26.13
C ALA A 51 -26.02 2.59 25.07
N ALA A 52 -25.28 3.69 24.94
CA ALA A 52 -25.52 4.69 23.91
C ALA A 52 -25.31 4.12 22.51
N LEU A 53 -24.22 3.38 22.28
CA LEU A 53 -23.95 2.69 21.02
C LEU A 53 -25.03 1.65 20.69
N ALA A 54 -25.49 0.87 21.67
CA ALA A 54 -26.56 -0.10 21.50
C ALA A 54 -27.89 0.58 21.11
N LYS A 55 -28.25 1.70 21.77
CA LYS A 55 -29.43 2.50 21.41
C LYS A 55 -29.35 3.00 19.97
N ILE A 56 -28.20 3.53 19.55
CA ILE A 56 -28.01 4.00 18.17
C ILE A 56 -28.07 2.82 17.20
N ARG A 57 -27.47 1.67 17.51
CA ARG A 57 -27.54 0.45 16.68
C ARG A 57 -28.97 -0.03 16.47
N ILE A 58 -29.78 -0.08 17.53
CA ILE A 58 -31.21 -0.44 17.46
C ILE A 58 -31.96 0.58 16.60
N LYS A 59 -31.72 1.88 16.82
CA LYS A 59 -32.34 2.96 16.03
C LYS A 59 -32.01 2.86 14.54
N LEU A 60 -30.78 2.47 14.20
CA LEU A 60 -30.34 2.28 12.82
C LEU A 60 -30.69 0.89 12.25
N GLY A 61 -31.14 -0.05 13.07
CA GLY A 61 -31.45 -1.42 12.65
C GLY A 61 -30.22 -2.25 12.25
N VAL A 62 -29.04 -1.96 12.81
CA VAL A 62 -27.76 -2.57 12.39
C VAL A 62 -27.20 -3.58 13.40
N SER A 63 -26.59 -4.65 12.88
CA SER A 63 -26.11 -5.79 13.67
C SER A 63 -24.73 -5.58 14.30
N SER A 64 -23.92 -4.62 13.81
CA SER A 64 -22.59 -4.31 14.33
C SER A 64 -22.32 -2.80 14.32
N ILE A 65 -21.25 -2.38 15.02
CA ILE A 65 -20.78 -0.98 14.99
C ILE A 65 -20.23 -0.61 13.60
N SER A 66 -19.56 -1.54 12.90
CA SER A 66 -19.05 -1.30 11.54
C SER A 66 -20.18 -0.94 10.57
N GLN A 67 -21.35 -1.54 10.73
CA GLN A 67 -22.53 -1.24 9.93
C GLN A 67 -23.19 0.11 10.25
N MET A 68 -22.72 0.84 11.28
CA MET A 68 -23.20 2.20 11.57
C MET A 68 -22.63 3.25 10.59
N LEU A 69 -21.57 2.90 9.84
CA LEU A 69 -21.07 3.73 8.75
C LEU A 69 -22.09 3.80 7.61
N SER A 70 -22.03 4.86 6.80
CA SER A 70 -22.88 4.95 5.60
C SER A 70 -22.67 3.73 4.70
N THR A 71 -23.69 3.41 3.90
CA THR A 71 -23.63 2.33 2.91
C THR A 71 -22.42 2.47 1.98
N GLU A 72 -22.04 3.70 1.65
CA GLU A 72 -20.93 4.08 0.79
C GLU A 72 -19.59 3.80 1.46
N CYS A 73 -19.43 4.14 2.74
CA CYS A 73 -18.22 3.83 3.50
C CYS A 73 -18.04 2.32 3.63
N ASN A 74 -19.10 1.59 4.01
CA ASN A 74 -19.07 0.13 4.10
C ASN A 74 -18.70 -0.53 2.77
N ARG A 75 -19.29 -0.06 1.66
CA ARG A 75 -18.96 -0.56 0.32
C ARG A 75 -17.50 -0.27 -0.04
N THR A 76 -17.00 0.91 0.28
CA THR A 76 -15.62 1.31 0.01
C THR A 76 -14.64 0.44 0.78
N GLU A 77 -14.88 0.17 2.07
CA GLU A 77 -14.05 -0.72 2.89
C GLU A 77 -14.07 -2.18 2.41
N GLN A 78 -15.25 -2.69 2.05
CA GLN A 78 -15.39 -4.02 1.45
C GLN A 78 -14.69 -4.14 0.09
N MET A 79 -14.63 -3.07 -0.69
CA MET A 79 -13.87 -3.04 -1.93
C MET A 79 -12.38 -2.98 -1.63
N ALA A 80 -11.94 -2.10 -0.72
CA ALA A 80 -10.55 -1.91 -0.32
C ALA A 80 -9.92 -3.22 0.17
N SER A 81 -10.62 -3.98 1.02
CA SER A 81 -10.16 -5.29 1.51
C SER A 81 -10.01 -6.37 0.42
N LYS A 82 -10.65 -6.17 -0.74
CA LYS A 82 -10.58 -7.07 -1.90
C LYS A 82 -9.63 -6.58 -2.99
N ILE A 83 -9.02 -5.40 -2.84
CA ILE A 83 -8.08 -4.88 -3.84
C ILE A 83 -6.83 -5.78 -3.83
N PRO A 84 -6.47 -6.39 -4.97
CA PRO A 84 -5.22 -7.13 -5.11
C PRO A 84 -4.01 -6.23 -4.83
N VAL A 85 -2.90 -6.82 -4.42
CA VAL A 85 -1.65 -6.08 -4.29
C VAL A 85 -0.96 -6.12 -5.65
N TYR A 86 -0.50 -4.96 -6.12
CA TYR A 86 0.15 -4.82 -7.40
C TYR A 86 1.60 -4.40 -7.16
N ALA A 87 2.54 -5.06 -7.82
CA ALA A 87 3.94 -4.66 -7.81
C ALA A 87 4.57 -4.89 -9.17
N TRP A 88 5.27 -3.89 -9.72
CA TRP A 88 5.99 -4.07 -10.97
C TRP A 88 7.42 -4.54 -10.72
N VAL A 89 7.94 -5.32 -11.66
CA VAL A 89 9.31 -5.84 -11.58
C VAL A 89 10.29 -4.80 -12.10
N ASN A 90 11.21 -4.40 -11.24
CA ASN A 90 12.35 -3.57 -11.63
C ASN A 90 13.39 -4.41 -12.37
N GLN A 91 13.28 -4.41 -13.70
CA GLN A 91 14.15 -5.17 -14.59
C GLN A 91 15.55 -4.55 -14.76
N LEU A 92 15.78 -3.37 -14.17
CA LEU A 92 17.13 -2.82 -13.98
C LEU A 92 17.92 -3.61 -12.91
N LYS A 93 17.23 -4.29 -11.99
CA LYS A 93 17.85 -5.05 -10.90
C LYS A 93 17.78 -6.56 -11.07
N MET A 94 16.66 -7.07 -11.60
CA MET A 94 16.43 -8.52 -11.70
C MET A 94 15.49 -8.83 -12.84
N GLN A 95 15.80 -9.88 -13.60
CA GLN A 95 14.93 -10.29 -14.70
C GLN A 95 13.61 -10.83 -14.17
N GLN A 96 12.51 -10.58 -14.90
CA GLN A 96 11.18 -10.99 -14.46
C GLN A 96 11.10 -12.48 -14.15
N PHE A 97 11.68 -13.35 -14.98
CA PHE A 97 11.61 -14.79 -14.77
C PHE A 97 12.28 -15.23 -13.45
N GLU A 98 13.36 -14.56 -13.03
CA GLU A 98 14.04 -14.83 -11.77
C GLU A 98 13.18 -14.44 -10.57
N VAL A 99 12.45 -13.32 -10.69
CA VAL A 99 11.50 -12.88 -9.66
C VAL A 99 10.36 -13.89 -9.53
N LEU A 100 9.79 -14.34 -10.64
CA LEU A 100 8.71 -15.35 -10.63
C LEU A 100 9.19 -16.66 -9.98
N ASP A 101 10.37 -17.15 -10.34
CA ASP A 101 10.96 -18.35 -9.73
C ASP A 101 11.20 -18.18 -8.22
N LYS A 102 11.71 -17.03 -7.77
CA LYS A 102 11.86 -16.73 -6.33
C LYS A 102 10.53 -16.73 -5.59
N LEU A 103 9.48 -16.14 -6.15
CA LEU A 103 8.14 -16.15 -5.55
C LEU A 103 7.59 -17.58 -5.43
N GLN A 104 7.79 -18.42 -6.45
CA GLN A 104 7.39 -19.82 -6.40
C GLN A 104 8.17 -20.62 -5.34
N ARG A 105 9.48 -20.37 -5.19
CA ARG A 105 10.32 -20.98 -4.13
C ARG A 105 9.91 -20.54 -2.73
N GLN A 106 9.29 -19.37 -2.58
CA GLN A 106 8.68 -18.92 -1.32
C GLN A 106 7.32 -19.55 -1.03
N GLY A 107 6.87 -20.50 -1.87
CA GLY A 107 5.63 -21.24 -1.69
C GLY A 107 4.39 -20.55 -2.23
N LEU A 108 4.54 -19.50 -3.04
CA LEU A 108 3.44 -18.88 -3.76
C LEU A 108 3.14 -19.64 -5.06
N GLN A 109 1.87 -19.64 -5.47
CA GLN A 109 1.41 -20.34 -6.66
C GLN A 109 1.20 -19.37 -7.81
N PHE A 110 1.93 -19.59 -8.90
CA PHE A 110 1.74 -18.81 -10.12
C PHE A 110 0.50 -19.30 -10.87
N VAL A 111 -0.44 -18.39 -11.12
CA VAL A 111 -1.65 -18.65 -11.90
C VAL A 111 -1.72 -17.73 -13.11
N ARG A 112 -2.12 -18.30 -14.25
CA ARG A 112 -2.29 -17.53 -15.50
C ARG A 112 -3.58 -16.72 -15.56
N LYS A 113 -4.52 -16.96 -14.64
CA LYS A 113 -5.81 -16.27 -14.58
C LYS A 113 -5.71 -15.09 -13.61
N ASN A 114 -6.10 -13.91 -14.08
CA ASN A 114 -6.00 -12.66 -13.31
C ASN A 114 -7.29 -12.29 -12.55
N LYS A 115 -8.26 -13.21 -12.46
CA LYS A 115 -9.54 -12.95 -11.81
C LYS A 115 -9.66 -13.82 -10.57
N ASN A 116 -9.92 -13.16 -9.44
CA ASN A 116 -10.19 -13.78 -8.14
C ASN A 116 -9.05 -14.70 -7.67
N LEU A 117 -7.85 -14.11 -7.49
CA LEU A 117 -6.72 -14.82 -6.90
C LEU A 117 -7.07 -15.30 -5.49
N GLU A 118 -6.84 -16.59 -5.24
CA GLU A 118 -7.04 -17.22 -3.95
C GLU A 118 -5.82 -17.02 -3.02
N MET A 119 -5.94 -17.51 -1.79
CA MET A 119 -4.89 -17.36 -0.79
C MET A 119 -3.59 -18.04 -1.27
N LYS A 120 -2.49 -17.28 -1.30
CA LYS A 120 -1.14 -17.67 -1.81
C LYS A 120 -0.96 -17.69 -3.33
N GLU A 121 -1.93 -17.19 -4.09
CA GLU A 121 -1.80 -17.07 -5.54
C GLU A 121 -1.24 -15.71 -5.98
N PHE A 122 -0.48 -15.74 -7.08
CA PHE A 122 -0.04 -14.55 -7.80
C PHE A 122 -0.05 -14.80 -9.31
N GLY A 123 -0.11 -13.74 -10.10
CA GLY A 123 -0.15 -13.81 -11.57
C GLY A 123 0.42 -12.56 -12.24
N LEU A 124 0.39 -12.52 -13.56
CA LEU A 124 0.87 -11.37 -14.35
C LEU A 124 -0.30 -10.58 -14.93
N CYS A 125 -0.25 -9.26 -14.81
CA CYS A 125 -1.27 -8.39 -15.40
C CYS A 125 -1.21 -8.43 -16.93
N ARG A 126 -2.34 -8.78 -17.56
CA ARG A 126 -2.47 -8.81 -19.03
C ARG A 126 -2.19 -7.45 -19.69
N GLN A 127 -2.52 -6.35 -19.01
CA GLN A 127 -2.41 -4.99 -19.56
C GLN A 127 -1.03 -4.37 -19.33
N CYS A 128 -0.31 -4.84 -18.31
CA CYS A 128 0.98 -4.33 -17.86
C CYS A 128 1.90 -5.55 -17.63
N PRO A 129 2.65 -6.01 -18.66
CA PRO A 129 3.33 -7.31 -18.61
C PRO A 129 4.37 -7.50 -17.50
N ASP A 130 4.93 -6.41 -16.99
CA ASP A 130 5.89 -6.39 -15.88
C ASP A 130 5.23 -6.33 -14.48
N LEU A 131 3.90 -6.19 -14.42
CA LEU A 131 3.14 -6.05 -13.19
C LEU A 131 2.69 -7.43 -12.67
N ILE A 132 3.15 -7.77 -11.46
CA ILE A 132 2.68 -8.92 -10.69
C ILE A 132 1.45 -8.51 -9.90
N ILE A 133 0.44 -9.39 -9.90
CA ILE A 133 -0.79 -9.28 -9.15
C ILE A 133 -0.77 -10.36 -8.06
N PHE A 134 -0.90 -9.96 -6.79
CA PHE A 134 -1.02 -10.86 -5.65
C PHE A 134 -2.44 -10.79 -5.08
N ALA A 135 -2.93 -11.91 -4.53
CA ALA A 135 -4.17 -11.92 -3.78
C ALA A 135 -4.16 -10.88 -2.64
N SER A 136 -5.31 -10.26 -2.34
CA SER A 136 -5.38 -9.15 -1.38
C SER A 136 -4.88 -9.54 0.03
N GLY A 137 -5.11 -10.79 0.44
CA GLY A 137 -4.62 -11.34 1.71
C GLY A 137 -3.10 -11.50 1.82
N LEU A 138 -2.34 -11.27 0.74
CA LEU A 138 -0.88 -11.33 0.74
C LEU A 138 -0.22 -9.98 0.99
N ARG A 139 -0.98 -8.88 1.19
CA ARG A 139 -0.44 -7.53 1.37
C ARG A 139 0.70 -7.45 2.37
N GLU A 140 0.46 -7.88 3.61
CA GLU A 140 1.48 -7.81 4.66
C GLU A 140 2.71 -8.68 4.36
N MET A 141 2.51 -9.83 3.70
CA MET A 141 3.62 -10.68 3.26
C MET A 141 4.45 -9.96 2.21
N VAL A 142 3.82 -9.43 1.16
CA VAL A 142 4.48 -8.74 0.05
C VAL A 142 5.26 -7.53 0.55
N GLU A 143 4.65 -6.70 1.41
CA GLU A 143 5.28 -5.51 1.99
C GLU A 143 6.53 -5.85 2.83
N ARG A 144 6.63 -7.07 3.36
CA ARG A 144 7.79 -7.56 4.14
C ARG A 144 8.79 -8.39 3.33
N MET A 145 8.56 -8.60 2.04
CA MET A 145 9.46 -9.41 1.22
C MET A 145 10.80 -8.70 1.02
N GLN A 146 11.88 -9.48 1.03
CA GLN A 146 13.20 -8.98 0.68
C GLN A 146 13.23 -8.40 -0.75
N LEU A 147 12.43 -8.95 -1.68
CA LEU A 147 12.29 -8.40 -3.03
C LEU A 147 11.77 -6.95 -3.04
N VAL A 148 10.91 -6.59 -2.08
CA VAL A 148 10.41 -5.21 -1.92
C VAL A 148 11.46 -4.35 -1.20
N ALA A 149 12.06 -4.86 -0.13
CA ALA A 149 13.14 -4.16 0.59
C ALA A 149 14.35 -3.83 -0.32
N ASP A 150 14.67 -4.74 -1.25
CA ASP A 150 15.74 -4.57 -2.22
C ASP A 150 15.31 -3.78 -3.46
N ASN A 151 14.10 -3.20 -3.51
CA ASN A 151 13.58 -2.45 -4.66
C ASN A 151 13.59 -3.25 -5.99
N VAL A 152 13.50 -4.58 -5.90
CA VAL A 152 13.30 -5.48 -7.05
C VAL A 152 11.83 -5.55 -7.43
N LEU A 153 10.95 -5.56 -6.44
CA LEU A 153 9.50 -5.41 -6.60
C LEU A 153 9.07 -4.07 -6.01
N ILE A 154 8.41 -3.26 -6.83
CA ILE A 154 7.91 -1.95 -6.39
C ILE A 154 6.39 -2.01 -6.29
N VAL A 155 5.89 -1.96 -5.05
CA VAL A 155 4.45 -1.98 -4.77
C VAL A 155 3.85 -0.64 -5.22
N GLN A 156 2.93 -0.70 -6.18
CA GLN A 156 2.31 0.49 -6.75
C GLN A 156 0.93 0.17 -7.32
N ASP A 157 0.00 1.10 -7.21
CA ASP A 157 -1.34 0.93 -7.76
C ASP A 157 -1.32 0.64 -9.27
N LYS A 158 -2.18 -0.31 -9.68
CA LYS A 158 -2.32 -0.71 -11.09
C LYS A 158 -2.56 0.48 -12.03
N THR A 159 -3.31 1.49 -11.59
CA THR A 159 -3.64 2.67 -12.39
C THR A 159 -2.39 3.46 -12.78
N THR A 160 -1.44 3.60 -11.86
CA THR A 160 -0.15 4.26 -12.12
C THR A 160 0.66 3.48 -13.14
N SER A 161 0.79 2.16 -12.96
CA SER A 161 1.48 1.31 -13.94
C SER A 161 0.80 1.31 -15.30
N LEU A 162 -0.53 1.34 -15.36
CA LEU A 162 -1.28 1.42 -16.62
C LEU A 162 -1.01 2.76 -17.35
N ALA A 163 -0.92 3.87 -16.61
CA ALA A 163 -0.56 5.17 -17.17
C ALA A 163 0.86 5.13 -17.78
N VAL A 164 1.82 4.55 -17.06
CA VAL A 164 3.20 4.37 -17.53
C VAL A 164 3.26 3.51 -18.80
N HIS A 165 2.57 2.37 -18.84
CA HIS A 165 2.46 1.53 -20.04
C HIS A 165 1.79 2.23 -21.22
N SER A 166 0.84 3.13 -20.94
CA SER A 166 0.17 3.91 -21.98
C SER A 166 1.09 4.99 -22.53
N LEU A 167 1.87 5.64 -21.68
CA LEU A 167 2.87 6.63 -22.06
C LEU A 167 3.96 5.99 -22.93
N VAL A 168 4.63 4.96 -22.44
CA VAL A 168 5.80 4.35 -23.10
C VAL A 168 5.48 3.78 -24.49
N LYS A 169 4.22 3.43 -24.78
CA LYS A 169 3.79 3.02 -26.12
C LYS A 169 3.84 4.15 -27.16
N ASN A 170 3.78 5.40 -26.73
CA ASN A 170 3.68 6.59 -27.57
C ASN A 170 4.97 7.44 -27.56
N VAL A 171 6.00 7.04 -26.82
CA VAL A 171 7.32 7.67 -26.87
C VAL A 171 8.05 7.15 -28.11
N PHE A 172 8.81 7.99 -28.82
CA PHE A 172 9.66 7.65 -29.98
C PHE A 172 11.16 7.75 -29.64
N ASP A 173 12.03 7.03 -30.37
CA ASP A 173 13.44 6.73 -30.02
C ASP A 173 14.32 7.93 -29.63
N ASP A 174 13.97 9.15 -30.04
CA ASP A 174 14.74 10.38 -29.79
C ASP A 174 14.04 11.38 -28.83
N GLU A 175 12.96 10.97 -28.18
CA GLU A 175 12.19 11.85 -27.30
C GLU A 175 12.66 11.81 -25.85
N GLU A 176 12.77 12.99 -25.23
CA GLU A 176 12.89 13.12 -23.78
C GLU A 176 11.51 13.05 -23.11
N VAL A 177 11.44 12.43 -21.93
CA VAL A 177 10.19 12.33 -21.17
C VAL A 177 10.27 13.24 -19.94
N LEU A 178 9.40 14.25 -19.88
CA LEU A 178 9.21 15.08 -18.69
C LEU A 178 7.99 14.59 -17.89
N ILE A 179 8.21 14.21 -16.63
CA ILE A 179 7.15 13.82 -15.70
C ILE A 179 6.93 14.94 -14.68
N VAL A 180 5.75 15.55 -14.73
CA VAL A 180 5.40 16.68 -13.85
C VAL A 180 4.56 16.18 -12.68
N ASN A 181 5.00 16.53 -11.47
CA ASN A 181 4.35 16.25 -10.20
C ASN A 181 3.92 14.78 -10.01
N PRO A 182 4.82 13.78 -10.22
CA PRO A 182 4.47 12.40 -10.00
C PRO A 182 4.16 12.13 -8.52
N SER A 183 3.19 11.25 -8.27
CA SER A 183 2.85 10.80 -6.91
C SER A 183 4.06 10.19 -6.20
N SER A 184 4.91 9.46 -6.94
CA SER A 184 6.16 8.88 -6.45
C SER A 184 7.24 8.88 -7.54
N VAL A 185 8.52 8.97 -7.14
CA VAL A 185 9.68 8.81 -8.05
C VAL A 185 9.69 7.46 -8.75
N TRP A 186 9.12 6.44 -8.11
CA TRP A 186 8.96 5.11 -8.70
C TRP A 186 8.23 5.12 -10.04
N THR A 187 7.34 6.10 -10.28
CA THR A 187 6.69 6.27 -11.59
C THR A 187 7.70 6.62 -12.69
N ALA A 188 8.69 7.47 -12.39
CA ALA A 188 9.72 7.85 -13.35
C ALA A 188 10.70 6.69 -13.62
N ILE A 189 11.12 6.01 -12.57
CA ILE A 189 11.95 4.80 -12.66
C ILE A 189 11.21 3.72 -13.47
N HIS A 190 9.90 3.59 -13.28
CA HIS A 190 9.09 2.65 -14.06
C HIS A 190 9.08 2.98 -15.56
N VAL A 191 8.97 4.26 -15.91
CA VAL A 191 9.09 4.72 -17.30
C VAL A 191 10.45 4.37 -17.88
N GLU A 192 11.54 4.70 -17.18
CA GLU A 192 12.91 4.39 -17.62
C GLU A 192 13.12 2.88 -17.81
N ASN A 193 12.68 2.08 -16.84
CA ASN A 193 12.73 0.63 -16.87
C ASN A 193 12.05 0.08 -18.14
N LEU A 194 10.84 0.53 -18.46
CA LEU A 194 10.13 0.07 -19.66
C LEU A 194 10.77 0.57 -20.96
N LEU A 195 11.28 1.81 -21.01
CA LEU A 195 11.98 2.33 -22.18
C LEU A 195 13.25 1.52 -22.47
N LYS A 196 14.07 1.25 -21.44
CA LYS A 196 15.24 0.36 -21.55
C LYS A 196 14.86 -1.04 -22.05
N MET A 197 13.75 -1.61 -21.56
CA MET A 197 13.24 -2.91 -22.05
C MET A 197 12.73 -2.89 -23.50
N ARG A 198 12.40 -1.72 -24.06
CA ARG A 198 12.09 -1.55 -25.49
C ARG A 198 13.33 -1.29 -26.36
N ASN A 199 14.54 -1.43 -25.80
CA ASN A 199 15.83 -1.14 -26.45
C ASN A 199 16.05 0.35 -26.78
N TYR A 200 15.42 1.27 -26.05
CA TYR A 200 15.76 2.68 -26.14
C TYR A 200 17.18 2.89 -25.62
N LYS A 201 18.04 3.47 -26.46
CA LYS A 201 19.40 3.79 -26.08
C LYS A 201 19.38 5.03 -25.19
N SER A 202 19.57 4.83 -23.90
CA SER A 202 19.70 5.89 -22.89
C SER A 202 18.49 6.85 -22.81
N PRO A 203 17.31 6.36 -22.37
CA PRO A 203 16.14 7.22 -22.23
C PRO A 203 16.40 8.32 -21.19
N VAL A 204 16.13 9.57 -21.58
CA VAL A 204 16.22 10.73 -20.67
C VAL A 204 14.85 10.97 -20.06
N VAL A 205 14.71 10.61 -18.78
CA VAL A 205 13.51 10.85 -17.98
C VAL A 205 13.83 11.92 -16.95
N LYS A 206 13.13 13.06 -17.04
CA LYS A 206 13.29 14.20 -16.14
C LYS A 206 12.07 14.32 -15.23
N VAL A 207 12.28 14.49 -13.94
CA VAL A 207 11.18 14.68 -12.97
C VAL A 207 11.10 16.11 -12.47
N PHE A 208 9.95 16.76 -12.71
CA PHE A 208 9.66 18.05 -12.12
C PHE A 208 8.66 17.91 -10.98
N LYS A 209 9.15 17.88 -9.74
CA LYS A 209 8.32 17.78 -8.52
C LYS A 209 8.73 18.82 -7.50
N LYS A 210 7.73 19.46 -6.87
CA LYS A 210 7.98 20.28 -5.69
C LYS A 210 8.19 19.34 -4.50
N CYS A 211 9.40 19.31 -3.96
CA CYS A 211 9.77 18.47 -2.82
C CYS A 211 10.20 19.34 -1.62
N THR A 212 9.93 18.85 -0.41
CA THR A 212 10.66 19.28 0.79
C THR A 212 12.08 18.68 0.77
N PRO A 213 13.02 19.18 1.60
CA PRO A 213 14.36 18.57 1.71
C PRO A 213 14.32 17.06 2.02
N ASP A 214 13.48 16.65 2.97
CA ASP A 214 13.33 15.23 3.34
C ASP A 214 12.84 14.38 2.16
N GLN A 215 11.86 14.89 1.40
CA GLN A 215 11.35 14.22 0.20
C GLN A 215 12.40 14.15 -0.90
N LEU A 216 13.29 15.13 -1.01
CA LEU A 216 14.38 15.11 -1.98
C LEU A 216 15.40 14.02 -1.64
N GLU A 217 15.72 13.85 -0.36
CA GLU A 217 16.62 12.78 0.11
C GLU A 217 16.02 11.39 -0.16
N GLU A 218 14.72 11.18 0.13
CA GLU A 218 14.01 9.94 -0.20
C GLU A 218 14.06 9.63 -1.70
N VAL A 219 13.88 10.66 -2.55
CA VAL A 219 13.96 10.54 -4.01
C VAL A 219 15.38 10.13 -4.44
N GLN A 220 16.41 10.77 -3.90
CA GLN A 220 17.81 10.45 -4.21
C GLN A 220 18.18 9.03 -3.78
N GLN A 221 17.75 8.60 -2.59
CA GLN A 221 17.95 7.23 -2.13
C GLN A 221 17.23 6.20 -2.99
N ALA A 222 16.00 6.50 -3.44
CA ALA A 222 15.26 5.64 -4.35
C ALA A 222 15.95 5.49 -5.71
N LEU A 223 16.45 6.59 -6.29
CA LEU A 223 17.20 6.57 -7.54
C LEU A 223 18.46 5.70 -7.40
N LEU A 224 19.29 5.96 -6.39
CA LEU A 224 20.51 5.21 -6.11
C LEU A 224 20.27 3.70 -5.91
N SER A 225 19.23 3.36 -5.16
CA SER A 225 18.92 1.96 -4.84
C SER A 225 18.19 1.21 -5.95
N SER A 226 17.62 1.92 -6.94
CA SER A 226 16.85 1.33 -8.04
C SER A 226 17.68 0.89 -9.25
N GLY A 227 18.92 1.38 -9.39
CA GLY A 227 19.74 1.20 -10.59
C GLY A 227 19.31 2.07 -11.78
N SER A 228 18.55 3.13 -11.50
CA SER A 228 18.04 4.12 -12.46
C SER A 228 19.08 5.19 -12.77
N ASP A 229 19.10 5.66 -14.01
CA ASP A 229 19.89 6.82 -14.46
C ASP A 229 19.02 8.10 -14.60
N SER A 230 17.81 8.11 -14.04
CA SER A 230 16.87 9.26 -14.11
C SER A 230 17.35 10.45 -13.28
N GLU A 231 17.04 11.67 -13.76
CA GLU A 231 17.41 12.96 -13.14
C GLU A 231 16.20 13.75 -12.60
#